data_AF-A0A8T8D8P0-F1
#
_entry.id   AF-A0A8T8D8P0-F1
#
_cell.length_a   1.000
_cell.length_b   1.000
_cell.length_c   1.000
_cell.angle_alpha   90.00
_cell.angle_beta   90.00
_cell.angle_gamma   90.00
#
_symmetry.space_group_name_H-M   'P 1'
#
loop_
_entity.id
_entity.type
_entity.pdbx_description
1 polymer ?
#
loop_
_entity_poly.entity_id
_entity_poly.type
_entity_poly.pdbx_seq_one_letter_code
_entity_poly.pdbx_strand_id
1 'polypeptide(L)'
;MAAVAERTREEHPLEQQLMERLADPRTMELLLRLLDKLDQLVFLLEMVEQFLRRGPEIADSINETIITLRKNLGAGQARAPWEDLSSALSGVKEVIESPQVQALFRSAVLDTRSVAVVGHMARAMVEASEQVSRAETKRVGLVGLLRALGDADVQPALQFALAFAQSFSRELAERGNGAQGNGLQGNGAQRHGAQRNGARLL
;
A
#
# COMPACT_ATOMS: atom_id res chain seq x y z
N MET A 1 28.02 49.77 23.40
CA MET A 1 26.63 49.26 23.43
C MET A 1 26.08 49.17 22.00
N ALA A 2 26.60 48.26 21.18
CA ALA A 2 26.26 48.20 19.74
C ALA A 2 26.34 46.76 19.18
N ALA A 3 25.79 45.78 19.90
CA ALA A 3 25.91 44.36 19.53
C ALA A 3 24.64 43.52 19.75
N VAL A 4 23.46 44.15 19.78
CA VAL A 4 22.17 43.46 20.05
C VAL A 4 21.16 43.61 18.91
N ALA A 5 21.46 44.40 17.86
CA ALA A 5 20.47 44.76 16.84
C ALA A 5 20.44 43.88 15.57
N GLU A 6 21.33 42.89 15.40
CA GLU A 6 21.44 42.15 14.12
C GLU A 6 20.92 40.70 14.14
N ARG A 7 20.44 40.16 15.26
CA ARG A 7 20.01 38.74 15.34
C ARG A 7 18.55 38.44 14.99
N THR A 8 17.73 39.42 14.64
CA THR A 8 16.28 39.23 14.45
C THR A 8 15.81 39.18 12.98
N ARG A 9 16.72 39.13 11.99
CA ARG A 9 16.35 39.35 10.58
C ARG A 9 16.08 38.08 9.76
N GLU A 10 16.35 36.88 10.26
CA GLU A 10 16.28 35.64 9.45
C GLU A 10 15.21 34.61 9.86
N GLU A 11 14.41 34.86 10.90
CA GLU A 11 13.45 33.84 11.41
C GLU A 11 12.07 33.87 10.71
N HIS A 12 11.74 34.94 9.98
CA HIS A 12 10.42 35.11 9.35
C HIS A 12 10.11 34.43 7.99
N PRO A 13 11.06 33.93 7.16
CA PRO A 13 10.70 33.37 5.85
C PRO A 13 9.99 32.01 5.95
N LEU A 14 10.31 31.21 6.97
CA LEU A 14 9.65 29.94 7.26
C LEU A 14 8.24 30.15 7.83
N GLU A 15 8.07 31.11 8.73
CA GLU A 15 6.78 31.47 9.29
C GLU A 15 5.83 32.01 8.22
N GLN A 16 6.34 32.85 7.31
CA GLN A 16 5.58 33.34 6.16
C GLN A 16 5.22 32.21 5.19
N GLN A 17 6.15 31.31 4.85
CA GLN A 17 5.84 30.16 4.01
C GLN A 17 4.83 29.20 4.66
N LEU A 18 4.92 28.99 5.97
CA LEU A 18 3.95 28.20 6.72
C LEU A 18 2.59 28.89 6.73
N MET A 19 2.53 30.20 6.98
CA MET A 19 1.29 30.97 6.95
C MET A 19 0.66 31.02 5.55
N GLU A 20 1.46 31.13 4.50
CA GLU A 20 1.00 31.13 3.11
C GLU A 20 0.49 29.74 2.68
N ARG A 21 1.15 28.67 3.14
CA ARG A 21 0.69 27.28 2.95
C ARG A 21 -0.53 26.94 3.79
N LEU A 22 -0.63 27.44 5.02
CA LEU A 22 -1.79 27.28 5.90
C LEU A 22 -2.98 28.10 5.41
N ALA A 23 -2.74 29.26 4.80
CA ALA A 23 -3.79 30.08 4.19
C ALA A 23 -4.37 29.45 2.90
N ASP A 24 -3.69 28.47 2.31
CA ASP A 24 -4.24 27.71 1.19
C ASP A 24 -5.42 26.84 1.66
N PRO A 25 -6.64 27.06 1.13
CA PRO A 25 -7.83 26.31 1.52
C PRO A 25 -7.66 24.81 1.33
N ARG A 26 -6.86 24.37 0.35
CA ARG A 26 -6.58 22.94 0.12
C ARG A 26 -5.72 22.32 1.23
N THR A 27 -4.75 23.07 1.76
CA THR A 27 -3.92 22.63 2.89
C THR A 27 -4.74 22.55 4.16
N MET A 28 -5.61 23.53 4.39
CA MET A 28 -6.52 23.54 5.54
C MET A 28 -7.50 22.37 5.51
N GLU A 29 -8.04 22.03 4.33
CA GLU A 29 -8.91 20.87 4.13
C GLU A 29 -8.19 19.54 4.39
N LEU A 30 -6.93 19.43 3.96
CA LEU A 30 -6.08 18.26 4.21
C LEU A 30 -5.70 18.14 5.68
N LEU A 31 -5.40 19.25 6.35
CA LEU A 31 -5.13 19.29 7.79
C LEU A 31 -6.37 18.91 8.60
N LEU A 32 -7.55 19.41 8.24
CA LEU A 32 -8.81 19.02 8.86
C LEU A 32 -9.12 17.54 8.65
N ARG A 33 -8.92 17.01 7.43
CA ARG A 33 -9.06 15.57 7.16
C ARG A 33 -8.06 14.69 7.90
N LEU A 34 -6.84 15.19 8.11
CA LEU A 34 -5.82 14.52 8.92
C LEU A 34 -6.22 14.55 10.39
N LEU A 35 -6.71 15.68 10.88
CA LEU A 35 -7.19 15.84 12.25
C LEU A 35 -8.39 14.93 12.54
N ASP A 36 -9.35 14.83 11.61
CA ASP A 36 -10.49 13.92 11.69
C ASP A 36 -10.06 12.43 11.68
N LYS A 37 -8.89 12.14 11.12
CA LYS A 37 -8.32 10.78 11.05
C LYS A 37 -7.28 10.52 12.13
N LEU A 38 -6.93 11.51 12.96
CA LEU A 38 -5.96 11.31 14.06
C LEU A 38 -6.45 10.24 15.03
N ASP A 39 -7.75 10.18 15.31
CA ASP A 39 -8.33 9.17 16.19
C ASP A 39 -8.15 7.75 15.63
N GLN A 40 -8.28 7.59 14.29
CA GLN A 40 -8.01 6.33 13.60
C GLN A 40 -6.52 5.99 13.57
N LEU A 41 -5.65 7.00 13.49
CA LEU A 41 -4.19 6.83 13.54
C LEU A 41 -3.71 6.44 14.94
N VAL A 42 -4.30 7.01 15.98
CA VAL A 42 -4.04 6.63 17.38
C VAL A 42 -4.48 5.19 17.60
N PHE A 43 -5.66 4.81 17.13
CA PHE A 43 -6.13 3.42 17.20
C PHE A 43 -5.22 2.44 16.44
N LEU A 44 -4.77 2.79 15.23
CA LEU A 44 -3.82 1.96 14.47
C LEU A 44 -2.47 1.85 15.19
N LEU A 45 -2.00 2.93 15.79
CA LEU A 45 -0.75 2.95 16.54
C LEU A 45 -0.85 2.07 17.78
N GLU A 46 -1.96 2.13 18.53
CA GLU A 46 -2.24 1.25 19.66
C GLU A 46 -2.34 -0.22 19.23
N MET A 47 -2.97 -0.51 18.09
CA MET A 47 -3.01 -1.87 17.53
C MET A 47 -1.62 -2.39 17.16
N VAL A 48 -0.78 -1.55 16.56
CA VAL A 48 0.62 -1.88 16.24
C VAL A 48 1.43 -2.07 17.52
N GLU A 49 1.23 -1.23 18.53
CA GLU A 49 1.91 -1.31 19.82
C GLU A 49 1.52 -2.59 20.57
N GLN A 50 0.23 -2.94 20.57
CA GLN A 50 -0.29 -4.19 21.13
C GLN A 50 0.24 -5.41 20.37
N PHE A 51 0.34 -5.34 19.04
CA PHE A 51 0.91 -6.40 18.20
C PHE A 51 2.39 -6.60 18.47
N LEU A 52 3.18 -5.52 18.56
CA LEU A 52 4.61 -5.57 18.89
C LEU A 52 4.83 -6.11 20.30
N ARG A 53 3.97 -5.72 21.26
CA ARG A 53 4.03 -6.19 22.64
C ARG A 53 3.70 -7.68 22.78
N ARG A 54 2.82 -8.20 21.92
CA ARG A 54 2.48 -9.64 21.81
C ARG A 54 3.32 -10.39 20.77
N GLY A 55 4.23 -9.71 20.07
CA GLY A 55 5.08 -10.27 19.03
C GLY A 55 5.84 -11.54 19.45
N PRO A 56 6.38 -11.63 20.70
CA PRO A 56 7.01 -12.84 21.20
C PRO A 56 6.04 -14.03 21.27
N GLU A 57 4.84 -13.83 21.81
CA GLU A 57 3.81 -14.89 21.89
C GLU A 57 3.30 -15.32 20.51
N ILE A 58 3.20 -14.39 19.56
CA ILE A 58 2.81 -14.68 18.17
C ILE A 58 3.92 -15.49 17.46
N ALA A 59 5.18 -15.11 17.65
CA ALA A 59 6.32 -15.83 17.10
C ALA A 59 6.42 -17.26 17.67
N ASP A 60 6.21 -17.41 18.99
CA ASP A 60 6.19 -18.71 19.66
C ASP A 60 5.04 -19.58 19.14
N SER A 61 3.84 -19.00 18.94
CA SER A 61 2.68 -19.70 18.39
C SER A 61 2.88 -20.16 16.94
N ILE A 62 3.53 -19.34 16.12
CA ILE A 62 3.88 -19.68 14.73
C ILE A 62 4.92 -20.80 14.71
N ASN A 63 5.95 -20.71 15.57
CA ASN A 63 6.99 -21.73 15.67
C ASN A 63 6.40 -23.08 16.13
N GLU A 64 5.52 -23.09 17.13
CA GLU A 64 4.81 -24.30 17.56
C GLU A 64 3.93 -24.89 16.46
N THR A 65 3.26 -24.04 15.67
CA THR A 65 2.45 -24.50 14.52
C THR A 65 3.33 -25.15 13.45
N ILE A 66 4.48 -24.57 13.13
CA ILE A 66 5.44 -25.10 12.16
C ILE A 66 6.07 -26.41 12.68
N ILE A 67 6.43 -26.45 13.97
CA ILE A 67 6.97 -27.65 14.61
C ILE A 67 5.93 -28.77 14.59
N THR A 68 4.67 -28.47 14.87
CA THR A 68 3.57 -29.44 14.83
C THR A 68 3.35 -29.95 13.41
N LEU A 69 3.32 -29.06 12.42
CA LEU A 69 3.21 -29.43 11.01
C LEU A 69 4.38 -30.31 10.56
N ARG A 70 5.62 -29.94 10.93
CA ARG A 70 6.82 -30.73 10.63
C ARG A 70 6.85 -32.07 11.37
N LYS A 71 6.38 -32.14 12.62
CA LYS A 71 6.26 -33.40 13.37
C LYS A 71 5.26 -34.34 12.70
N ASN A 72 4.11 -33.82 12.28
CA ASN A 72 3.07 -34.59 11.62
C ASN A 72 3.46 -35.05 10.20
N LEU A 73 4.32 -34.30 9.51
CA LEU A 73 4.82 -34.64 8.17
C LEU A 73 6.13 -35.46 8.17
N GLY A 74 7.01 -35.24 9.17
CA GLY A 74 8.36 -35.79 9.23
C GLY A 74 8.52 -37.01 10.14
N ALA A 75 7.63 -37.21 11.11
CA ALA A 75 7.52 -38.51 11.76
C ALA A 75 6.78 -39.43 10.78
N GLY A 76 7.49 -40.39 10.17
CA GLY A 76 6.96 -41.41 9.27
C GLY A 76 5.87 -42.34 9.85
N GLN A 77 5.17 -41.92 10.91
CA GLN A 77 3.84 -42.38 11.27
C GLN A 77 2.77 -41.60 10.50
N ALA A 78 3.00 -41.38 9.19
CA ALA A 78 1.89 -41.24 8.27
C ALA A 78 1.24 -42.62 8.09
N ARG A 79 0.50 -43.07 9.12
CA ARG A 79 -0.77 -43.71 8.79
C ARG A 79 -1.64 -42.56 8.33
N ALA A 80 -1.42 -42.13 7.08
CA ALA A 80 -2.18 -41.06 6.47
C ALA A 80 -3.66 -41.43 6.70
N PRO A 81 -4.43 -40.60 7.42
CA PRO A 81 -5.86 -40.62 7.24
C PRO A 81 -6.02 -40.17 5.80
N TRP A 82 -6.10 -41.11 4.87
CA TRP A 82 -6.28 -40.80 3.45
C TRP A 82 -7.52 -39.91 3.27
N GLU A 83 -8.48 -40.04 4.19
CA GLU A 83 -9.63 -39.17 4.38
C GLU A 83 -9.25 -37.70 4.68
N ASP A 84 -8.31 -37.43 5.59
CA ASP A 84 -7.84 -36.06 5.90
C ASP A 84 -7.00 -35.44 4.78
N LEU A 85 -6.21 -36.26 4.07
CA LEU A 85 -5.49 -35.79 2.90
C LEU A 85 -6.46 -35.48 1.74
N SER A 86 -7.48 -36.30 1.55
CA SER A 86 -8.50 -36.10 0.51
C SER A 86 -9.35 -34.85 0.79
N SER A 87 -9.69 -34.58 2.04
CA SER A 87 -10.46 -33.40 2.43
C SER A 87 -9.61 -32.13 2.35
N ALA A 88 -8.34 -32.18 2.75
CA ALA A 88 -7.39 -31.08 2.57
C ALA A 88 -7.14 -30.78 1.08
N LEU A 89 -6.97 -31.80 0.24
CA LEU A 89 -6.83 -31.64 -1.21
C LEU A 89 -8.12 -31.11 -1.85
N SER A 90 -9.29 -31.51 -1.36
CA SER A 90 -10.57 -31.00 -1.83
C SER A 90 -10.75 -29.53 -1.47
N GLY A 91 -10.39 -29.11 -0.25
CA GLY A 91 -10.42 -27.71 0.17
C GLY A 91 -9.42 -26.85 -0.60
N VAL A 92 -8.20 -27.35 -0.85
CA VAL A 92 -7.22 -26.66 -1.69
C VAL A 92 -7.72 -26.55 -3.13
N LYS A 93 -8.34 -27.60 -3.68
CA LYS A 93 -8.94 -27.58 -5.01
C LYS A 93 -10.08 -26.57 -5.11
N GLU A 94 -10.96 -26.53 -4.11
CA GLU A 94 -12.07 -25.57 -4.05
C GLU A 94 -11.58 -24.13 -3.94
N VAL A 95 -10.51 -23.88 -3.18
CA VAL A 95 -9.85 -22.57 -3.11
C VAL A 95 -9.19 -22.21 -4.45
N ILE A 96 -8.49 -23.14 -5.10
CA ILE A 96 -7.85 -22.93 -6.41
C ILE A 96 -8.90 -22.68 -7.52
N GLU A 97 -10.02 -23.40 -7.47
CA GLU A 97 -11.13 -23.27 -8.41
C GLU A 97 -11.96 -22.01 -8.16
N SER A 98 -11.80 -21.36 -7.01
CA SER A 98 -12.56 -20.14 -6.68
C SER A 98 -12.34 -19.05 -7.74
N PRO A 99 -13.40 -18.33 -8.16
CA PRO A 99 -13.30 -17.28 -9.18
C PRO A 99 -12.27 -16.18 -8.83
N GLN A 100 -12.09 -15.93 -7.54
CA GLN A 100 -11.16 -14.94 -7.00
C GLN A 100 -9.72 -15.39 -7.16
N VAL A 101 -9.42 -16.66 -6.84
CA VAL A 101 -8.09 -17.23 -7.04
C VAL A 101 -7.77 -17.38 -8.52
N GLN A 102 -8.74 -17.77 -9.36
CA GLN A 102 -8.54 -17.75 -10.81
C GLN A 102 -8.32 -16.33 -11.36
N ALA A 103 -8.96 -15.31 -10.79
CA ALA A 103 -8.71 -13.93 -11.15
C ALA A 103 -7.30 -13.48 -10.75
N LEU A 104 -6.79 -13.95 -9.60
CA LEU A 104 -5.40 -13.73 -9.17
C LEU A 104 -4.38 -14.49 -10.05
N PHE A 105 -4.68 -15.73 -10.47
CA PHE A 105 -3.87 -16.49 -11.44
C PHE A 105 -3.86 -15.84 -12.83
N ARG A 106 -5.00 -15.28 -13.25
CA ARG A 106 -5.11 -14.54 -14.52
C ARG A 106 -4.51 -13.14 -14.43
N SER A 107 -4.35 -12.59 -13.22
CA SER A 107 -3.62 -11.35 -12.99
C SER A 107 -2.12 -11.60 -13.01
N ALA A 108 -1.33 -10.62 -13.44
CA ALA A 108 0.14 -10.69 -13.46
C ALA A 108 0.80 -10.83 -12.06
N VAL A 109 0.00 -11.01 -11.00
CA VAL A 109 0.44 -11.12 -9.60
C VAL A 109 1.17 -12.44 -9.33
N LEU A 110 0.81 -13.53 -10.03
CA LEU A 110 1.44 -14.86 -9.86
C LEU A 110 2.47 -15.21 -10.96
N ASP A 111 2.88 -14.23 -11.75
CA ASP A 111 3.97 -14.43 -12.72
C ASP A 111 5.30 -14.68 -12.00
N THR A 112 6.14 -15.56 -12.56
CA THR A 112 7.46 -15.89 -12.01
C THR A 112 8.31 -14.63 -11.74
N ARG A 113 8.18 -13.61 -12.58
CA ARG A 113 8.90 -12.34 -12.43
C ARG A 113 8.39 -11.53 -11.23
N SER A 114 7.09 -11.48 -11.02
CA SER A 114 6.46 -10.78 -9.88
C SER A 114 6.84 -11.45 -8.56
N VAL A 115 6.80 -12.78 -8.52
CA VAL A 115 7.23 -13.57 -7.35
C VAL A 115 8.71 -13.38 -7.05
N ALA A 116 9.56 -13.31 -8.09
CA ALA A 116 10.99 -13.08 -7.93
C ALA A 116 11.27 -11.71 -7.28
N VAL A 117 10.58 -10.64 -7.71
CA VAL A 117 10.73 -9.30 -7.12
C VAL A 117 10.34 -9.31 -5.64
N VAL A 118 9.21 -9.93 -5.28
CA VAL A 118 8.78 -10.06 -3.88
C VAL A 118 9.80 -10.87 -3.06
N GLY A 119 10.34 -11.95 -3.64
CA GLY A 119 11.39 -12.76 -3.01
C GLY A 119 12.66 -11.96 -2.72
N HIS A 120 13.09 -11.11 -3.66
CA HIS A 120 14.24 -10.22 -3.46
C HIS A 120 13.99 -9.19 -2.35
N MET A 121 12.79 -8.60 -2.31
CA MET A 121 12.41 -7.65 -1.26
C MET A 121 12.38 -8.33 0.11
N ALA A 122 11.76 -9.51 0.21
CA ALA A 122 11.70 -10.28 1.45
C ALA A 122 13.10 -10.61 1.99
N ARG A 123 14.00 -11.05 1.11
CA ARG A 123 15.39 -11.35 1.49
C ARG A 123 16.13 -10.10 1.97
N ALA A 124 16.03 -9.00 1.23
CA ALA A 124 16.66 -7.73 1.62
C ALA A 124 16.14 -7.21 2.97
N MET A 125 14.84 -7.38 3.27
CA MET A 125 14.27 -7.01 4.58
C MET A 125 14.81 -7.89 5.72
N VAL A 126 14.93 -9.20 5.52
CA VAL A 126 15.50 -10.11 6.53
C VAL A 126 16.97 -9.79 6.78
N GLU A 127 17.76 -9.60 5.72
CA GLU A 127 19.17 -9.22 5.83
C GLU A 127 19.35 -7.86 6.52
N ALA A 128 18.53 -6.87 6.19
CA ALA A 128 18.55 -5.56 6.85
C ALA A 128 18.19 -5.68 8.33
N SER A 129 17.19 -6.50 8.69
CA SER A 129 16.82 -6.75 10.08
C SER A 129 17.98 -7.37 10.86
N GLU A 130 18.65 -8.38 10.31
CA GLU A 130 19.80 -9.01 10.95
C GLU A 130 20.97 -8.03 11.13
N GLN A 131 21.23 -7.18 10.14
CA GLN A 131 22.28 -6.16 10.22
C GLN A 131 22.00 -5.13 11.32
N VAL A 132 20.76 -4.65 11.42
CA VAL A 132 20.34 -3.71 12.46
C VAL A 132 20.39 -4.35 13.85
N SER A 133 20.08 -5.65 13.97
CA SER A 133 20.18 -6.36 15.25
C SER A 133 21.62 -6.66 15.69
N ARG A 134 22.57 -6.80 14.74
CA ARG A 134 23.99 -7.09 15.04
C ARG A 134 24.83 -5.83 15.22
N ALA A 135 24.46 -4.71 14.62
CA ALA A 135 25.17 -3.45 14.75
C ALA A 135 24.75 -2.69 16.02
N GLU A 136 25.70 -2.06 16.72
CA GLU A 136 25.35 -1.09 17.78
C GLU A 136 24.53 0.05 17.15
N THR A 137 23.35 0.31 17.72
CA THR A 137 22.39 1.34 17.26
C THR A 137 23.06 2.73 17.14
N LYS A 138 23.59 3.04 15.96
CA LYS A 138 24.00 4.40 15.61
C LYS A 138 22.75 5.20 15.27
N ARG A 139 22.41 6.17 16.12
CA ARG A 139 21.32 7.11 15.85
C ARG A 139 21.62 7.87 14.56
N VAL A 140 20.81 7.64 13.53
CA VAL A 140 20.90 8.39 12.27
C VAL A 140 20.19 9.72 12.48
N GLY A 141 20.93 10.82 12.50
CA GLY A 141 20.36 12.17 12.54
C GLY A 141 19.91 12.68 11.17
N LEU A 142 19.26 13.85 11.11
CA LEU A 142 18.80 14.51 9.87
C LEU A 142 19.87 14.59 8.78
N VAL A 143 21.11 14.95 9.14
CA VAL A 143 22.24 15.03 8.20
C VAL A 143 22.67 13.64 7.72
N GLY A 144 22.57 12.62 8.58
CA GLY A 144 22.85 11.23 8.22
C GLY A 144 21.85 10.67 7.21
N LEU A 145 20.57 11.02 7.36
CA LEU A 145 19.52 10.68 6.40
C LEU A 145 19.77 11.36 5.05
N LEU A 146 20.03 12.67 5.04
CA LEU A 146 20.32 13.41 3.82
C LEU A 146 21.55 12.86 3.09
N ARG A 147 22.58 12.46 3.83
CA ARG A 147 23.77 11.82 3.26
C ARG A 147 23.46 10.43 2.72
N ALA A 148 22.67 9.63 3.42
CA ALA A 148 22.25 8.30 2.96
C ALA A 148 21.41 8.36 1.68
N LEU A 149 20.56 9.38 1.52
CA LEU A 149 19.82 9.61 0.27
C LEU A 149 20.75 9.97 -0.91
N GLY A 150 21.91 10.55 -0.64
CA GLY A 150 22.93 10.85 -1.64
C GLY A 150 23.91 9.70 -1.91
N ASP A 151 23.81 8.60 -1.17
CA ASP A 151 24.77 7.49 -1.24
C ASP A 151 24.60 6.68 -2.53
N ALA A 152 25.71 6.34 -3.18
CA ALA A 152 25.73 5.62 -4.45
C ALA A 152 25.05 4.25 -4.34
N ASP A 153 25.13 3.62 -3.17
CA ASP A 153 24.51 2.32 -2.89
C ASP A 153 22.97 2.41 -2.74
N VAL A 154 22.45 3.58 -2.37
CA VAL A 154 21.01 3.82 -2.14
C VAL A 154 20.31 4.36 -3.40
N GLN A 155 21.05 4.97 -4.34
CA GLN A 155 20.52 5.51 -5.60
C GLN A 155 19.64 4.52 -6.38
N PRO A 156 20.02 3.24 -6.58
CA PRO A 156 19.20 2.30 -7.35
C PRO A 156 17.85 2.01 -6.69
N ALA A 157 17.82 1.93 -5.35
CA ALA A 157 16.59 1.72 -4.59
C ALA A 157 15.66 2.95 -4.68
N LEU A 158 16.22 4.16 -4.61
CA LEU A 158 15.47 5.40 -4.81
C LEU A 158 14.90 5.51 -6.22
N GLN A 159 15.67 5.15 -7.24
CA GLN A 159 15.21 5.14 -8.63
C GLN A 159 14.06 4.14 -8.82
N PHE A 160 14.19 2.94 -8.26
CA PHE A 160 13.10 1.95 -8.27
C PHE A 160 11.83 2.50 -7.59
N ALA A 161 11.97 3.09 -6.40
CA ALA A 161 10.84 3.64 -5.65
C ALA A 161 10.12 4.75 -6.42
N LEU A 162 10.88 5.65 -7.07
CA LEU A 162 10.33 6.72 -7.91
C LEU A 162 9.60 6.18 -9.14
N ALA A 163 10.21 5.22 -9.85
CA ALA A 163 9.61 4.60 -11.03
C ALA A 163 8.32 3.84 -10.69
N PHE A 164 8.32 3.11 -9.56
CA PHE A 164 7.14 2.45 -9.02
C PHE A 164 6.04 3.47 -8.70
N ALA A 165 6.36 4.52 -7.95
CA ALA A 165 5.39 5.54 -7.54
C ALA A 165 4.72 6.23 -8.74
N GLN A 166 5.49 6.55 -9.79
CA GLN A 166 4.96 7.14 -11.03
C GLN A 166 4.02 6.20 -11.77
N SER A 167 4.41 4.93 -11.89
CA SER A 167 3.61 3.91 -12.60
C SER A 167 2.30 3.65 -11.85
N PHE A 168 2.38 3.50 -10.53
CA PHE A 168 1.22 3.28 -9.66
C PHE A 168 0.27 4.49 -9.66
N SER A 169 0.79 5.71 -9.60
CA SER A 169 -0.04 6.91 -9.65
C SER A 169 -0.79 7.06 -10.98
N ARG A 170 -0.22 6.60 -12.10
CA ARG A 170 -0.88 6.64 -13.41
C ARG A 170 -2.07 5.68 -13.46
N GLU A 171 -1.91 4.45 -12.97
CA GLU A 171 -3.01 3.49 -12.88
C GLU A 171 -4.16 3.98 -11.98
N LEU A 172 -3.83 4.65 -10.87
CA LEU A 172 -4.83 5.26 -9.98
C LEU A 172 -5.56 6.43 -10.66
N ALA A 173 -4.84 7.27 -11.40
CA ALA A 173 -5.43 8.39 -12.14
C ALA A 173 -6.37 7.91 -13.26
N GLU A 174 -6.01 6.84 -13.97
CA GLU A 174 -6.84 6.23 -15.02
C GLU A 174 -8.14 5.64 -14.46
N ARG A 175 -8.08 4.98 -13.29
CA ARG A 175 -9.27 4.50 -12.58
C ARG A 175 -10.15 5.63 -12.05
N GLY A 176 -9.55 6.74 -11.62
CA GLY A 176 -10.27 7.94 -11.17
C GLY A 176 -10.99 8.68 -12.30
N ASN A 177 -10.37 8.77 -13.49
CA ASN A 177 -10.97 9.43 -14.66
C ASN A 177 -12.11 8.63 -15.32
N GLY A 178 -12.11 7.30 -15.21
CA GLY A 178 -13.19 6.45 -15.73
C GLY A 178 -14.54 6.61 -15.02
N ALA A 179 -14.56 7.16 -13.79
CA ALA A 179 -15.78 7.36 -13.02
C ALA A 179 -16.51 8.68 -13.31
N GLN A 180 -15.91 9.61 -14.08
CA GLN A 180 -16.43 10.99 -14.24
C GLN A 180 -16.88 11.33 -15.68
N GLY A 181 -16.77 10.40 -16.65
CA GLY A 181 -16.97 10.70 -18.08
C GLY A 181 -18.28 10.24 -18.74
N ASN A 182 -19.19 9.51 -18.09
CA ASN A 182 -20.29 8.83 -18.80
C ASN A 182 -21.72 9.28 -18.43
N GLY A 183 -21.90 10.55 -18.02
CA GLY A 183 -23.18 11.04 -17.49
C GLY A 183 -24.07 11.89 -18.39
N LEU A 184 -23.61 12.40 -19.55
CA LEU A 184 -24.34 13.49 -20.23
C LEU A 184 -24.42 13.40 -21.77
N GLN A 185 -24.42 12.21 -22.35
CA GLN A 185 -24.66 12.08 -23.79
C GLN A 185 -25.71 11.00 -24.09
N GLY A 186 -26.97 11.42 -24.18
CA GLY A 186 -28.00 10.62 -24.84
C GLY A 186 -29.36 10.62 -24.19
N ASN A 187 -30.08 11.75 -24.18
CA ASN A 187 -31.54 11.71 -24.38
C ASN A 187 -32.08 13.10 -24.76
N GLY A 188 -32.11 13.43 -26.05
CA GLY A 188 -32.52 14.77 -26.46
C GLY A 188 -32.74 14.98 -27.95
N ALA A 189 -33.22 13.99 -28.70
CA ALA A 189 -33.69 14.23 -30.06
C ALA A 189 -34.53 13.06 -30.61
N GLN A 190 -35.76 12.89 -30.10
CA GLN A 190 -36.81 12.19 -30.84
C GLN A 190 -38.18 12.62 -30.30
N ARG A 191 -38.50 13.90 -30.49
CA ARG A 191 -39.90 14.37 -30.44
C ARG A 191 -40.53 14.01 -31.78
N HIS A 192 -41.13 12.83 -31.85
CA HIS A 192 -41.96 12.41 -32.99
C HIS A 192 -43.17 13.34 -33.05
N GLY A 193 -43.18 14.24 -34.03
CA GLY A 193 -44.29 15.13 -34.32
C GLY A 193 -45.48 14.32 -34.85
N ALA A 194 -46.56 14.31 -34.09
CA ALA A 194 -47.88 13.96 -34.59
C ALA A 194 -48.50 15.19 -35.28
N GLN A 195 -48.55 15.23 -36.61
CA GLN A 195 -49.60 16.00 -37.30
C GLN A 195 -49.84 15.56 -38.76
N ARG A 196 -50.93 14.79 -38.91
CA ARG A 196 -52.03 14.89 -39.90
C ARG A 196 -51.78 15.31 -41.37
N ASN A 197 -52.46 14.50 -42.21
CA ASN A 197 -53.25 14.83 -43.40
C ASN A 197 -52.58 14.76 -44.78
N GLY A 198 -53.18 13.93 -45.64
CA GLY A 198 -52.91 13.92 -47.08
C GLY A 198 -53.38 12.66 -47.82
N ALA A 199 -54.54 12.09 -47.51
CA ALA A 199 -55.14 11.06 -48.37
C ALA A 199 -55.96 11.74 -49.48
N ARG A 200 -55.46 11.69 -50.72
CA ARG A 200 -56.24 11.92 -51.94
C ARG A 200 -55.70 11.07 -53.10
N LEU A 201 -56.62 10.25 -53.65
CA LEU A 201 -56.69 9.70 -55.02
C LEU A 201 -55.67 8.57 -55.31
N LEU A 202 -56.07 7.39 -55.79
CA LEU A 202 -57.13 7.01 -56.74
C LEU A 202 -57.83 5.71 -56.33
#